data_AF-A0A7V5KZW7-F1
#
_entry.id   AF-A0A7V5KZW7-F1
#
_cell.length_a   1.000
_cell.length_b   1.000
_cell.length_c   1.000
_cell.angle_alpha   90.00
_cell.angle_beta   90.00
_cell.angle_gamma   90.00
#
_symmetry.space_group_name_H-M   'P 1'
#
loop_
_entity.id
_entity.type
_entity.pdbx_description
1 polymer ?
#
loop_
_entity_poly.entity_id
_entity_poly.type
_entity_poly.pdbx_seq_one_letter_code
_entity_poly.pdbx_strand_id
1 'polypeptide(L)'
;FHALRESVREEAENAIKIALIVEALAKKQGLEVDEQEILSALYYQAMMSGQDATELVEYYKKNNLMTSAKMGLTEDKLFGQMLGFDKR
;
A
#
# COMPACT_ATOMS: atom_id res chain seq x y z
N PHE A 1 4.82 -24.68 -15.99
CA PHE A 1 3.71 -23.71 -15.80
C PHE A 1 2.66 -24.17 -14.79
N HIS A 2 2.04 -25.36 -14.92
CA HIS A 2 1.05 -25.83 -13.93
C HIS A 2 1.62 -26.06 -12.52
N ALA A 3 2.80 -26.66 -12.39
CA ALA A 3 3.44 -26.89 -11.09
C ALA A 3 3.76 -25.58 -10.35
N LEU A 4 4.25 -24.55 -11.06
CA LEU A 4 4.53 -23.23 -10.49
C LEU A 4 3.24 -22.50 -10.09
N ARG A 5 2.17 -22.62 -10.89
CA ARG A 5 0.86 -22.03 -10.55
C ARG A 5 0.28 -22.65 -9.29
N GLU A 6 0.41 -23.96 -9.14
CA GLU A 6 -0.13 -24.67 -7.98
C GLU A 6 0.71 -24.39 -6.72
N SER A 7 2.04 -24.27 -6.85
CA SER A 7 2.91 -23.96 -5.71
C SER A 7 2.67 -22.57 -5.12
N VAL A 8 2.20 -21.60 -5.92
CA VAL A 8 1.91 -20.23 -5.45
C VAL A 8 0.42 -20.00 -5.15
N ARG A 9 -0.45 -20.99 -5.38
CA ARG A 9 -1.90 -20.83 -5.24
C ARG A 9 -2.29 -20.47 -3.81
N GLU A 10 -1.82 -21.23 -2.85
CA GLU A 10 -2.16 -21.04 -1.43
C GLU A 10 -1.70 -19.67 -0.94
N GLU A 11 -0.49 -19.26 -1.29
CA GLU A 11 0.06 -17.95 -0.96
C GLU A 11 -0.78 -16.82 -1.57
N ALA A 12 -1.13 -16.94 -2.85
CA ALA A 12 -1.98 -15.95 -3.54
C ALA A 12 -3.39 -15.87 -2.92
N GLU A 13 -4.00 -17.01 -2.57
CA GLU A 13 -5.30 -17.04 -1.89
C GLU A 13 -5.24 -16.35 -0.53
N ASN A 14 -4.18 -16.60 0.24
CA ASN A 14 -3.99 -15.94 1.54
C ASN A 14 -3.74 -14.44 1.39
N ALA A 15 -2.96 -14.02 0.40
CA ALA A 15 -2.72 -12.61 0.11
C ALA A 15 -4.02 -11.85 -0.21
N ILE A 16 -4.90 -12.43 -1.05
CA ILE A 16 -6.19 -11.82 -1.37
C ILE A 16 -7.11 -11.75 -0.15
N LYS A 17 -7.14 -12.79 0.69
CA LYS A 17 -7.91 -12.77 1.96
C LYS A 17 -7.46 -11.63 2.87
N ILE A 18 -6.15 -11.44 3.02
CA ILE A 18 -5.57 -10.36 3.83
C ILE A 18 -6.00 -9.00 3.26
N ALA A 19 -5.81 -8.79 1.95
CA ALA A 19 -6.17 -7.53 1.30
C ALA A 19 -7.66 -7.19 1.49
N LEU A 20 -8.56 -8.17 1.37
CA LEU A 20 -10.00 -7.97 1.59
C LEU A 20 -10.34 -7.61 3.04
N ILE A 21 -9.66 -8.21 4.02
CA ILE A 21 -9.87 -7.89 5.44
C ILE A 21 -9.41 -6.46 5.73
N VAL A 22 -8.21 -6.09 5.25
CA VAL A 22 -7.68 -4.73 5.38
C VAL A 22 -8.65 -3.72 4.78
N GLU A 23 -9.12 -3.97 3.55
CA GLU A 23 -10.07 -3.08 2.87
C GLU A 23 -11.37 -2.92 3.66
N ALA A 24 -11.92 -4.02 4.19
CA ALA A 24 -13.14 -3.99 5.00
C ALA A 24 -12.95 -3.19 6.30
N LEU A 25 -11.79 -3.34 6.97
CA LEU A 25 -11.47 -2.60 8.19
C LEU A 25 -11.23 -1.11 7.91
N ALA A 26 -10.51 -0.78 6.84
CA ALA A 26 -10.26 0.60 6.43
C ALA A 26 -11.58 1.33 6.13
N LYS A 27 -12.48 0.71 5.35
CA LYS A 27 -13.83 1.24 5.08
C LYS A 27 -14.64 1.45 6.36
N LYS A 28 -14.58 0.50 7.29
CA LYS A 28 -15.29 0.60 8.58
C LYS A 28 -14.79 1.77 9.44
N GLN A 29 -13.50 2.09 9.36
CA GLN A 29 -12.90 3.21 10.10
C GLN A 29 -12.97 4.54 9.35
N GLY A 30 -13.52 4.57 8.14
CA GLY A 30 -13.54 5.78 7.30
C GLY A 30 -12.15 6.19 6.83
N LEU A 31 -11.21 5.24 6.75
CA LEU A 31 -9.88 5.48 6.24
C LEU A 31 -9.92 5.49 4.72
N GLU A 32 -9.89 6.69 4.15
CA GLU A 32 -9.61 6.90 2.74
C GLU A 32 -8.21 7.47 2.57
N VAL A 33 -7.53 6.97 1.54
CA VAL A 33 -6.26 7.49 1.05
C VAL A 33 -6.51 8.08 -0.32
N ASP A 34 -6.30 9.39 -0.42
CA ASP A 34 -6.42 10.11 -1.69
C ASP A 34 -5.10 10.05 -2.49
N GLU A 35 -5.16 10.49 -3.73
CA GLU A 35 -3.99 10.49 -4.61
C GLU A 35 -2.90 11.47 -4.15
N GLN A 36 -3.27 12.59 -3.53
CA GLN A 36 -2.34 13.61 -3.04
C GLN A 36 -1.55 13.12 -1.83
N GLU A 37 -2.17 12.37 -0.92
CA GLU A 37 -1.52 11.71 0.21
C GLU A 37 -0.47 10.70 -0.29
N ILE A 38 -0.81 9.90 -1.31
CA ILE A 38 0.13 8.93 -1.91
C ILE A 38 1.33 9.66 -2.51
N LEU A 39 1.07 10.71 -3.30
CA LEU A 39 2.14 11.51 -3.90
C LEU A 39 3.03 12.11 -2.81
N SER A 40 2.44 12.68 -1.76
CA SER A 40 3.17 13.28 -0.63
C SER A 40 4.05 12.25 0.10
N ALA A 41 3.53 11.04 0.32
CA ALA A 41 4.28 9.94 0.91
C ALA A 41 5.47 9.51 0.03
N LEU A 42 5.26 9.40 -1.29
CA LEU A 42 6.32 9.07 -2.25
C LEU A 42 7.39 10.17 -2.32
N TYR A 43 6.99 11.45 -2.30
CA TYR A 43 7.92 12.58 -2.24
C TYR A 43 8.77 12.52 -0.98
N TYR A 44 8.15 12.26 0.17
CA TYR A 44 8.84 12.12 1.44
C TYR A 44 9.82 10.94 1.43
N GLN A 45 9.39 9.78 0.92
CA GLN A 45 10.24 8.60 0.80
C GLN A 45 11.46 8.85 -0.09
N ALA A 46 11.29 9.53 -1.24
CA ALA A 46 12.39 9.88 -2.13
C ALA A 46 13.40 10.81 -1.46
N MET A 47 12.90 11.81 -0.70
CA MET A 47 13.77 12.72 0.05
C MET A 47 14.59 11.96 1.11
N MET A 48 13.99 11.00 1.81
CA MET A 48 14.69 10.18 2.81
C MET A 48 15.70 9.20 2.20
N SER A 49 15.41 8.66 1.01
CA SER A 49 16.29 7.71 0.32
C SER A 49 17.38 8.39 -0.52
N GLY A 50 17.34 9.71 -0.66
CA GLY A 50 18.25 10.48 -1.52
C GLY A 50 17.99 10.26 -3.02
N GLN A 51 16.79 9.78 -3.38
CA GLN A 51 16.36 9.60 -4.77
C GLN A 51 15.72 10.87 -5.32
N ASP A 52 15.73 11.03 -6.65
CA ASP A 52 14.92 12.07 -7.28
C ASP A 52 13.43 11.75 -7.11
N ALA A 53 12.71 12.67 -6.47
CA ALA A 53 11.32 12.45 -6.11
C ALA A 53 10.38 12.46 -7.33
N THR A 54 10.72 13.21 -8.37
CA THR A 54 9.94 13.24 -9.61
C THR A 54 10.10 11.92 -10.35
N GLU A 55 11.32 11.40 -10.43
CA GLU A 55 11.61 10.11 -11.05
C GLU A 55 10.90 8.96 -10.33
N LEU A 56 10.92 8.95 -8.99
CA LEU A 56 10.23 7.92 -8.21
C LEU A 56 8.71 7.95 -8.45
N VAL A 57 8.09 9.13 -8.41
CA VAL A 57 6.64 9.26 -8.67
C VAL A 57 6.29 8.82 -10.09
N GLU A 58 7.09 9.22 -11.08
CA GLU A 58 6.88 8.81 -12.47
C GLU A 58 7.05 7.30 -12.65
N TYR A 59 8.00 6.67 -11.95
CA TYR A 59 8.14 5.22 -11.93
C TYR A 59 6.89 4.54 -11.40
N TYR A 60 6.30 5.03 -10.29
CA TYR A 60 5.08 4.45 -9.73
C TYR A 60 3.88 4.61 -10.66
N LYS A 61 3.74 5.77 -11.30
CA LYS A 61 2.67 6.04 -12.28
C LYS A 61 2.79 5.15 -13.51
N LYS A 62 3.98 5.09 -14.13
CA LYS A 62 4.20 4.35 -15.38
C LYS A 62 4.07 2.83 -15.22
N ASN A 63 4.36 2.31 -14.03
CA ASN A 63 4.32 0.88 -13.76
C ASN A 63 3.00 0.41 -13.10
N ASN A 64 1.95 1.25 -13.06
CA ASN A 64 0.68 0.95 -12.40
C ASN A 64 0.83 0.60 -10.90
N LEU A 65 1.86 1.12 -10.25
CA LEU A 65 2.16 0.85 -8.84
C LEU A 65 1.42 1.82 -7.89
N MET A 66 0.71 2.81 -8.43
CA MET A 66 -0.09 3.75 -7.62
C MET A 66 -1.15 3.02 -6.76
N THR A 67 -1.75 1.95 -7.30
CA THR A 67 -2.70 1.12 -6.54
C THR A 67 -2.01 0.39 -5.39
N SER A 68 -0.82 -0.14 -5.62
CA SER A 68 -0.02 -0.80 -4.57
C SER A 68 0.42 0.20 -3.51
N ALA A 69 0.83 1.41 -3.90
CA ALA A 69 1.19 2.48 -2.98
C ALA A 69 -0.01 2.92 -2.13
N LYS A 70 -1.20 3.04 -2.75
CA LYS A 70 -2.45 3.29 -2.03
C LYS A 70 -2.73 2.21 -0.98
N MET A 71 -2.58 0.94 -1.37
CA MET A 71 -2.83 -0.20 -0.47
C MET A 71 -1.86 -0.17 0.72
N GLY A 72 -0.56 0.00 0.47
CA GLY A 72 0.45 0.10 1.53
C GLY A 72 0.19 1.27 2.47
N LEU A 73 -0.13 2.45 1.95
CA LEU A 73 -0.43 3.61 2.78
C LEU A 73 -1.72 3.43 3.60
N THR A 74 -2.71 2.72 3.06
CA THR A 74 -3.95 2.38 3.77
C THR A 74 -3.68 1.39 4.91
N GLU A 75 -2.84 0.38 4.67
CA GLU A 75 -2.40 -0.58 5.68
C GLU A 75 -1.63 0.12 6.81
N ASP A 76 -0.69 1.00 6.47
CA ASP A 76 0.09 1.76 7.45
C ASP A 76 -0.80 2.66 8.32
N LYS A 77 -1.77 3.37 7.71
CA LYS A 77 -2.76 4.18 8.46
C LYS A 77 -3.63 3.30 9.36
N LEU A 78 -4.11 2.17 8.84
CA LEU A 78 -4.97 1.24 9.57
C LEU A 78 -4.24 0.66 10.78
N PHE A 79 -3.02 0.14 10.59
CA PHE A 79 -2.22 -0.40 11.68
C PHE A 79 -1.76 0.69 12.65
N GLY A 80 -1.45 1.89 12.15
CA GLY A 80 -1.19 3.07 12.96
C GLY A 80 -2.29 3.35 13.97
N GLN A 81 -3.55 3.38 13.52
CA GLN A 81 -4.71 3.57 14.38
C GLN A 81 -4.98 2.37 15.30
N MET A 82 -4.89 1.14 14.79
CA MET A 82 -5.17 -0.06 15.58
C MET A 82 -4.15 -0.29 16.70
N LEU A 83 -2.89 0.06 16.47
CA LEU A 83 -1.79 -0.13 17.42
C LEU A 83 -1.57 1.12 18.31
N GLY A 84 -2.33 2.20 18.10
CA GLY A 84 -2.28 3.40 18.93
C GLY A 84 -1.06 4.30 18.68
N PHE A 85 -0.44 4.20 17.50
CA PHE A 85 0.67 5.08 17.11
C PHE A 85 0.21 6.51 16.79
N ASP A 86 -1.10 6.72 16.63
CA ASP A 86 -1.76 8.01 16.45
C ASP A 86 -1.95 8.81 17.75
N LYS A 87 -1.76 8.19 18.93
CA LYS A 87 -2.01 8.79 20.26
C LYS A 87 -0.78 9.39 20.95
N ARG A 88 0.23 9.85 20.21
CA ARG A 88 1.38 10.56 20.80
C ARG A 88 1.31 12.06 20.57
#